data_AF-A0A1B5FZW9-F1
#
_entry.id   AF-A0A1B5FZW9-F1
#
_cell.length_a   1.000
_cell.length_b   1.000
_cell.length_c   1.000
_cell.angle_alpha   90.00
_cell.angle_beta   90.00
_cell.angle_gamma   90.00
#
_symmetry.space_group_name_H-M   'P 1'
#
loop_
_entity.id
_entity.type
_entity.pdbx_description
1 polymer ?
#
loop_
_entity_poly.entity_id
_entity_poly.type
_entity_poly.pdbx_seq_one_letter_code
_entity_poly.pdbx_strand_id
1 'polypeptide(L)'
;QNTLAALAEMGQKILIVGCDPKADSTRLILHAKAQDTILSLAAERGSVEDLELEEVMKVGYKDIRCVESGGPEPGVGCAGRGVITSINFLEENGAYEGIDYVSYDVLG
;
A
#
# COMPACT_ATOMS: atom_id res chain seq x y z
N GLN A 1 8.04 6.69 6.36
CA GLN A 1 7.97 7.73 5.31
C GLN A 1 9.28 8.52 5.15
N ASN A 2 9.71 9.36 6.10
CA ASN A 2 10.93 10.19 5.91
C ASN A 2 12.22 9.41 5.62
N THR A 3 12.46 8.29 6.30
CA THR A 3 13.62 7.42 6.02
C THR A 3 13.62 6.91 4.57
N LEU A 4 12.43 6.60 4.04
CA LEU A 4 12.25 6.10 2.69
C LEU A 4 12.42 7.22 1.66
N ALA A 5 12.00 8.44 1.98
CA ALA A 5 12.28 9.63 1.17
C ALA A 5 13.80 9.87 1.06
N ALA A 6 14.55 9.72 2.15
CA ALA A 6 16.01 9.82 2.12
C ALA A 6 16.65 8.72 1.25
N LEU A 7 16.18 7.47 1.31
CA LEU A 7 16.65 6.41 0.43
C LEU A 7 16.34 6.68 -1.05
N ALA A 8 15.16 7.23 -1.34
CA ALA A 8 14.79 7.63 -2.70
C ALA A 8 15.67 8.78 -3.23
N GLU A 9 16.08 9.71 -2.36
CA GLU A 9 17.08 10.73 -2.72
C GLU A 9 18.47 10.14 -3.04
N MET A 10 18.79 8.98 -2.46
CA MET A 10 19.99 8.20 -2.78
C MET A 10 19.80 7.32 -4.04
N GLY A 11 18.73 7.54 -4.81
CA GLY A 11 18.46 6.86 -6.07
C GLY A 11 17.87 5.46 -5.94
N GLN A 12 17.43 5.06 -4.74
CA GLN A 12 16.81 3.75 -4.52
C GLN A 12 15.33 3.78 -4.94
N LYS A 13 14.88 2.72 -5.61
CA LYS A 13 13.48 2.52 -5.98
C LYS A 13 12.74 1.88 -4.82
N ILE A 14 11.74 2.58 -4.29
CA ILE A 14 11.05 2.19 -3.06
C ILE A 14 9.59 1.87 -3.34
N LEU A 15 9.09 0.81 -2.69
CA LEU A 15 7.66 0.54 -2.50
C LEU A 15 7.29 0.62 -1.02
N ILE A 16 6.24 1.36 -0.71
CA ILE A 16 5.61 1.40 0.61
C ILE A 16 4.31 0.60 0.55
N VAL A 17 4.19 -0.38 1.44
CA VAL A 17 2.96 -1.13 1.69
C VAL A 17 2.49 -0.79 3.10
N GLY A 18 1.43 0.01 3.20
CA GLY A 18 0.79 0.29 4.47
C GLY A 18 -0.04 -0.89 4.94
N CYS A 19 0.27 -1.42 6.11
CA CYS A 19 -0.38 -2.59 6.72
C CYS A 19 -1.10 -2.23 8.02
N ASP A 20 -1.24 -0.94 8.33
CA ASP A 20 -2.05 -0.42 9.43
C ASP A 20 -3.48 -0.11 8.92
N PRO A 21 -4.55 -0.60 9.56
CA PRO A 21 -5.93 -0.31 9.17
C PRO A 21 -6.28 1.19 9.15
N LYS A 22 -5.48 2.04 9.79
CA LYS A 22 -5.61 3.50 9.75
C LYS A 22 -5.33 4.11 8.36
N ALA A 23 -4.58 3.41 7.51
CA ALA A 23 -4.31 3.78 6.12
C ALA A 23 -3.69 5.18 5.90
N ASP A 24 -2.75 5.61 6.75
CA ASP A 24 -2.02 6.89 6.61
C ASP A 24 -0.48 6.73 6.46
N SER A 25 -0.03 5.52 6.12
CA SER A 25 1.38 5.12 5.95
C SER A 25 2.05 5.77 4.73
N THR A 26 1.25 6.27 3.79
CA THR A 26 1.70 6.85 2.50
C THR A 26 1.36 8.34 2.35
N ARG A 27 0.61 8.91 3.29
CA ARG A 27 0.09 10.29 3.30
C ARG A 27 1.12 11.37 2.93
N LEU A 28 2.29 11.35 3.56
CA LEU A 28 3.32 12.38 3.38
C LEU A 28 4.02 12.22 2.04
N ILE A 29 4.16 11.00 1.54
CA ILE A 29 4.77 10.72 0.23
C ILE A 29 3.86 11.17 -0.92
N LEU A 30 2.55 11.01 -0.76
CA LEU A 30 1.54 11.36 -1.77
C LEU A 30 1.04 12.82 -1.66
N HIS A 31 1.39 13.55 -0.59
CA HIS A 31 0.81 14.85 -0.27
C HIS A 31 -0.74 14.86 -0.26
N ALA A 32 -1.33 13.74 0.15
CA ALA A 32 -2.78 13.53 0.17
C ALA A 32 -3.25 13.25 1.60
N LYS A 33 -4.55 13.43 1.89
CA LYS A 33 -5.10 13.09 3.22
C LYS A 33 -5.00 11.58 3.49
N ALA A 34 -5.38 10.79 2.49
CA ALA A 34 -5.31 9.34 2.43
C ALA A 34 -5.42 8.93 0.96
N GLN A 35 -5.05 7.69 0.64
CA GLN A 35 -5.39 7.06 -0.63
C GLN A 35 -6.41 5.95 -0.40
N ASP A 36 -7.15 5.58 -1.44
CA ASP A 36 -8.02 4.41 -1.39
C ASP A 36 -7.19 3.15 -1.15
N THR A 37 -7.75 2.24 -0.36
CA THR A 37 -7.06 1.01 0.06
C THR A 37 -7.41 -0.15 -0.86
N ILE A 38 -6.56 -1.18 -0.90
CA ILE A 38 -6.85 -2.40 -1.66
C ILE A 38 -8.20 -2.98 -1.22
N LEU A 39 -8.45 -3.10 0.09
CA LEU A 39 -9.69 -3.70 0.58
C LEU A 39 -10.93 -2.84 0.31
N SER A 40 -10.82 -1.51 0.36
CA SER A 40 -11.96 -0.64 0.03
C SER A 40 -12.30 -0.73 -1.46
N LEU A 41 -11.29 -0.69 -2.34
CA LEU A 41 -11.49 -0.82 -3.78
C LEU A 41 -12.01 -2.22 -4.15
N ALA A 42 -11.51 -3.28 -3.49
CA ALA A 42 -12.02 -4.63 -3.68
C ALA A 42 -13.48 -4.75 -3.26
N ALA A 43 -13.90 -4.09 -2.18
CA ALA A 43 -15.30 -4.07 -1.76
C ALA A 43 -16.20 -3.35 -2.77
N GLU A 44 -15.70 -2.31 -3.45
CA GLU A 44 -16.41 -1.60 -4.51
C GLU A 44 -16.48 -2.40 -5.83
N ARG A 45 -15.42 -3.14 -6.16
CA ARG A 45 -15.32 -3.98 -7.36
C ARG A 45 -16.02 -5.34 -7.22
N GLY A 46 -16.08 -5.85 -5.99
CA GLY A 46 -16.68 -7.14 -5.64
C GLY A 46 -15.66 -8.10 -5.05
N SER A 47 -14.47 -8.17 -5.63
CA SER A 47 -13.36 -9.01 -5.15
C SER A 47 -11.99 -8.37 -5.42
N VAL A 48 -10.93 -8.97 -4.89
CA VAL A 48 -9.55 -8.51 -5.09
C VAL A 48 -9.03 -8.96 -6.46
N GLU A 49 -9.58 -10.04 -6.99
CA GLU A 49 -9.33 -10.59 -8.31
C GLU A 49 -9.87 -9.71 -9.44
N ASP A 50 -10.79 -8.77 -9.12
CA ASP A 50 -11.35 -7.79 -10.05
C ASP A 50 -10.58 -6.45 -10.05
N LEU A 51 -9.49 -6.34 -9.29
CA LEU A 51 -8.66 -5.15 -9.22
C LEU A 51 -7.46 -5.23 -10.17
N GLU A 52 -7.12 -4.10 -10.76
CA GLU A 52 -5.86 -3.91 -11.48
C GLU A 52 -4.85 -3.15 -10.61
N LEU A 53 -3.56 -3.44 -10.79
CA LEU A 53 -2.50 -2.87 -9.97
C LEU A 53 -2.43 -1.33 -10.06
N GLU A 54 -2.75 -0.75 -11.21
CA GLU A 54 -2.76 0.70 -11.42
C GLU A 54 -3.88 1.42 -10.63
N GLU A 55 -4.93 0.69 -10.24
CA GLU A 55 -6.02 1.25 -9.45
C GLU A 55 -5.55 1.54 -8.01
N VAL A 56 -4.77 0.62 -7.45
CA VAL A 56 -4.35 0.64 -6.04
C VAL A 56 -2.99 1.31 -5.82
N MET A 57 -2.11 1.31 -6.84
CA MET A 57 -0.76 1.83 -6.70
C MET A 57 -0.67 3.29 -7.15
N LYS A 58 -0.28 4.16 -6.22
CA LYS A 58 0.02 5.57 -6.50
C LYS A 58 1.52 5.81 -6.43
N VAL A 59 1.99 6.79 -7.19
CA VAL A 59 3.40 7.20 -7.21
C VAL A 59 3.50 8.61 -6.64
N GLY A 60 4.36 8.78 -5.63
CA GLY A 60 4.54 10.05 -4.92
C GLY A 60 5.94 10.63 -5.05
N TYR A 61 6.41 11.27 -3.98
CA TYR A 61 7.75 11.88 -3.91
C TYR A 61 8.84 10.95 -4.42
N LYS A 62 9.69 11.43 -5.34
CA LYS A 62 10.85 10.70 -5.90
C LYS A 62 10.50 9.29 -6.42
N ASP A 63 9.38 9.18 -7.10
CA ASP A 63 8.89 7.92 -7.70
C ASP A 63 8.66 6.79 -6.70
N ILE A 64 8.50 7.11 -5.40
CA ILE A 64 8.14 6.12 -4.39
C ILE A 64 6.73 5.61 -4.69
N ARG A 65 6.63 4.30 -4.91
CA ARG A 65 5.36 3.60 -5.11
C ARG A 65 4.69 3.39 -3.75
N CYS A 66 3.38 3.61 -3.69
CA CYS A 66 2.60 3.64 -2.46
C CYS A 66 1.33 2.81 -2.62
N VAL A 67 1.08 1.93 -1.67
CA VAL A 67 -0.15 1.13 -1.56
C VAL A 67 -0.59 1.09 -0.09
N GLU A 68 -1.89 1.14 0.17
CA GLU A 68 -2.46 0.90 1.50
C GLU A 68 -3.31 -0.38 1.46
N SER A 69 -3.06 -1.30 2.37
CA SER A 69 -3.88 -2.51 2.53
C SER A 69 -5.31 -2.15 2.96
N GLY A 70 -5.41 -1.24 3.93
CA GLY A 70 -6.66 -0.95 4.62
C GLY A 70 -7.01 -2.03 5.64
N GLY A 71 -8.20 -1.90 6.21
CA GLY A 71 -8.70 -2.86 7.18
C GLY A 71 -10.20 -2.75 7.35
N PRO A 72 -10.82 -3.74 8.01
CA PRO A 72 -12.24 -3.70 8.31
C PRO A 72 -12.53 -2.60 9.33
N GLU A 73 -13.80 -2.16 9.35
CA GLU A 73 -14.30 -1.29 10.42
C GLU A 73 -13.99 -1.89 11.81
N PRO A 74 -13.65 -1.05 12.81
CA PRO A 74 -13.36 -1.50 14.16
C PRO A 74 -14.46 -2.41 14.72
N GLY A 75 -14.08 -3.64 15.10
CA GLY A 75 -14.99 -4.63 15.67
C GLY A 75 -15.75 -5.50 14.67
N VAL A 76 -15.55 -5.32 13.36
CA VAL A 76 -16.29 -6.07 12.31
C VAL A 76 -15.47 -7.21 11.69
N GLY A 77 -14.14 -7.11 11.65
CA GLY A 77 -13.30 -8.10 10.98
C GLY A 77 -11.88 -8.23 11.55
N CYS A 78 -11.03 -8.96 10.82
CA CYS A 78 -9.63 -9.17 11.17
C CYS A 78 -8.72 -8.34 10.25
N ALA A 79 -8.08 -7.30 10.80
CA ALA A 79 -7.11 -6.47 10.06
C ALA A 79 -5.97 -7.30 9.46
N GLY A 80 -5.49 -8.32 10.19
CA GLY A 80 -4.44 -9.21 9.70
C GLY A 80 -4.81 -9.98 8.42
N ARG A 81 -6.10 -10.34 8.22
CA ARG A 81 -6.54 -10.97 6.97
C ARG A 81 -6.46 -9.99 5.80
N GLY A 82 -6.76 -8.72 6.05
CA GLY A 82 -6.65 -7.65 5.06
C GLY A 82 -5.22 -7.48 4.52
N VAL A 83 -4.25 -7.49 5.44
CA VAL A 83 -2.83 -7.42 5.12
C VAL A 83 -2.39 -8.61 4.27
N ILE A 84 -2.75 -9.84 4.67
CA ILE A 84 -2.41 -11.06 3.91
C ILE A 84 -2.97 -10.98 2.49
N THR A 85 -4.26 -10.64 2.34
CA THR A 85 -4.91 -10.50 1.04
C THR A 85 -4.22 -9.45 0.17
N SER A 86 -3.83 -8.32 0.74
CA SER A 86 -3.16 -7.24 0.01
C SER A 86 -1.76 -7.64 -0.46
N ILE A 87 -0.99 -8.36 0.38
CA ILE A 87 0.35 -8.82 0.02
C ILE A 87 0.28 -9.85 -1.12
N ASN A 88 -0.65 -10.80 -1.06
CA ASN A 88 -0.85 -11.79 -2.12
C ASN A 88 -1.22 -11.12 -3.45
N PHE A 89 -2.16 -10.16 -3.43
CA PHE A 89 -2.51 -9.39 -4.61
C PHE A 89 -1.30 -8.69 -5.24
N LEU A 90 -0.47 -8.04 -4.41
CA LEU A 90 0.73 -7.34 -4.89
C LEU A 90 1.77 -8.28 -5.49
N GLU A 91 1.90 -9.49 -4.94
CA GLU A 91 2.81 -10.52 -5.46
C GLU A 91 2.33 -11.05 -6.81
N GLU A 92 1.06 -11.42 -6.91
CA GLU A 92 0.44 -11.98 -8.11
C GLU A 92 0.44 -10.98 -9.28
N ASN A 93 0.35 -9.68 -8.98
CA ASN A 93 0.33 -8.62 -10.00
C ASN A 93 1.70 -7.97 -10.27
N GLY A 94 2.80 -8.54 -9.75
CA GLY A 94 4.16 -8.08 -10.10
C GLY A 94 4.56 -6.71 -9.51
N ALA A 95 3.93 -6.27 -8.42
CA ALA A 95 4.19 -4.95 -7.82
C ALA A 95 5.65 -4.75 -7.37
N TYR A 96 6.35 -5.84 -7.07
CA TYR A 96 7.72 -5.86 -6.57
C TYR A 96 8.79 -5.78 -7.67
N GLU A 97 8.41 -5.84 -8.95
CA GLU A 97 9.37 -5.82 -10.04
C GLU A 97 10.12 -4.48 -10.13
N GLY A 98 11.46 -4.58 -10.15
CA GLY A 98 12.36 -3.44 -10.26
C GLY A 98 12.39 -2.52 -9.03
N ILE A 99 11.99 -3.02 -7.85
CA ILE A 99 12.07 -2.33 -6.57
C ILE A 99 13.34 -2.74 -5.82
N ASP A 100 14.06 -1.78 -5.26
CA ASP A 100 15.28 -2.01 -4.45
C ASP A 100 14.93 -2.29 -2.98
N TYR A 101 13.93 -1.57 -2.45
CA TYR A 101 13.43 -1.74 -1.08
C TYR A 101 11.91 -1.72 -1.00
N VAL A 102 11.37 -2.64 -0.19
CA VAL A 102 9.96 -2.65 0.20
C VAL A 102 9.86 -2.35 1.69
N SER A 103 9.03 -1.39 2.06
CA SER A 103 8.73 -1.06 3.45
C SER A 103 7.29 -1.46 3.78
N TYR A 104 7.15 -2.41 4.69
CA TYR A 104 5.86 -2.75 5.29
C TYR A 104 5.68 -1.94 6.57
N ASP A 105 4.72 -1.01 6.59
CA ASP A 105 4.37 -0.23 7.77
C ASP A 105 3.28 -0.98 8.54
N VAL A 106 3.69 -1.81 9.51
CA VAL A 106 2.82 -2.76 10.21
C VAL A 106 2.37 -2.18 11.55
N LEU A 107 1.10 -2.38 11.89
CA LEU A 107 0.52 -2.03 13.19
C LEU A 107 1.38 -2.58 14.35
N GLY A 108 1.73 -1.72 15.31
CA GLY A 108 2.53 -2.03 16.51
C GLY A 108 1.73 -2.49 17.73
#